data_AF-W1XX85-F1
#
_entry.id   AF-W1XX85-F1
#
_cell.length_a   1.000
_cell.length_b   1.000
_cell.length_c   1.000
_cell.angle_alpha   90.00
_cell.angle_beta   90.00
_cell.angle_gamma   90.00
#
_symmetry.space_group_name_H-M   'P 1'
#
loop_
_entity.id
_entity.type
_entity.pdbx_description
1 polymer ?
#
loop_
_entity_poly.entity_id
_entity_poly.type
_entity_poly.pdbx_seq_one_letter_code
_entity_poly.pdbx_strand_id
1 'polypeptide(L)'
;TAKKEVISDEELKNAYANENAYGEWLEENLVTLDKMKESKKLKIEYDKETRRRLEKTFGYTYEEVKSTMLPMAETGAEPLAAMGVDTPIAVLSKQAQPLFNYFKQLFAQVTNPPIDAI
;
A
#
# COMPACT_ATOMS: atom_id res chain seq x y z
N THR A 1 -19.20 4.03 37.49
CA THR A 1 -18.84 2.59 37.61
C THR A 1 -18.33 2.31 39.01
N ALA A 2 -18.34 1.06 39.49
CA ALA A 2 -18.40 0.62 40.90
C ALA A 2 -17.63 1.42 42.00
N LYS A 3 -16.54 2.14 41.67
CA LYS A 3 -15.72 2.94 42.62
C LYS A 3 -16.08 4.45 42.71
N LYS A 4 -16.93 4.99 41.84
CA LYS A 4 -17.34 6.43 41.79
C LYS A 4 -16.17 7.44 41.70
N GLU A 5 -15.07 7.06 41.05
CA GLU A 5 -13.90 7.92 40.83
C GLU A 5 -13.81 8.34 39.36
N VAL A 6 -13.27 9.54 39.11
CA VAL A 6 -12.90 10.00 37.76
C VAL A 6 -11.44 9.63 37.54
N ILE A 7 -11.19 8.78 36.54
CA ILE A 7 -9.85 8.32 36.19
C ILE A 7 -9.37 9.14 35.00
N SER A 8 -8.14 9.66 35.08
CA SER A 8 -7.54 10.39 33.95
C SER A 8 -7.13 9.44 32.81
N ASP A 9 -7.01 9.96 31.60
CA ASP A 9 -6.58 9.17 30.44
C ASP A 9 -5.20 8.51 30.67
N GLU A 10 -4.26 9.24 31.27
CA GLU A 10 -2.92 8.73 31.61
C GLU A 10 -2.97 7.62 32.65
N GLU A 11 -3.73 7.82 33.74
CA GLU A 11 -3.88 6.84 34.80
C GLU A 11 -4.51 5.54 34.27
N LEU A 12 -5.53 5.66 33.42
CA LEU A 12 -6.19 4.52 32.80
C LEU A 12 -5.23 3.75 31.87
N LYS A 13 -4.51 4.46 31.00
CA LYS A 13 -3.53 3.85 30.08
C LYS A 13 -2.40 3.17 30.85
N ASN A 14 -1.88 3.81 31.90
CA ASN A 14 -0.82 3.25 32.72
C ASN A 14 -1.27 1.98 33.46
N ALA A 15 -2.52 1.94 33.96
CA ALA A 15 -3.04 0.74 34.61
C ALA A 15 -3.02 -0.48 33.66
N TYR A 16 -3.48 -0.31 32.43
CA TYR A 16 -3.48 -1.40 31.44
C TYR A 16 -2.11 -1.70 30.86
N ALA A 17 -1.27 -0.68 30.63
CA ALA A 17 0.07 -0.86 30.09
C ALA A 17 0.99 -1.66 31.04
N ASN A 18 0.74 -1.61 32.35
CA ASN A 18 1.53 -2.31 33.36
C ASN A 18 0.88 -3.63 33.84
N GLU A 19 -0.26 -4.05 33.25
CA GLU A 19 -0.93 -5.30 33.63
C GLU A 19 -0.06 -6.52 33.29
N ASN A 20 0.74 -6.43 32.23
CA ASN A 20 1.65 -7.49 31.78
C ASN A 20 2.95 -6.89 31.22
N ALA A 21 3.97 -7.74 31.04
CA ALA A 21 5.27 -7.36 30.48
C ALA A 21 5.25 -7.25 28.94
N TYR A 22 4.38 -6.39 28.38
CA TYR A 22 4.23 -6.26 26.93
C TYR A 22 5.54 -5.92 26.20
N GLY A 23 6.43 -5.14 26.83
CA GLY A 23 7.75 -4.81 26.27
C GLY A 23 8.64 -6.04 26.09
N GLU A 24 8.77 -6.87 27.14
CA GLU A 24 9.55 -8.10 27.09
C GLU A 24 9.01 -9.07 26.04
N TRP A 25 7.68 -9.21 25.95
CA TRP A 25 7.06 -10.06 24.94
C TRP A 25 7.38 -9.62 23.52
N LEU A 26 7.40 -8.31 23.26
CA LEU A 26 7.79 -7.78 21.95
C LEU A 26 9.27 -8.04 21.68
N GLU A 27 10.16 -7.83 22.65
CA GLU A 27 11.59 -8.08 22.46
C GLU A 27 11.92 -9.54 22.20
N GLU A 28 11.27 -10.46 22.90
CA GLU A 28 11.51 -11.89 22.78
C GLU A 28 10.86 -12.53 21.54
N ASN A 29 9.72 -11.99 21.08
CA ASN A 29 8.88 -12.66 20.07
C ASN A 29 8.70 -11.88 18.77
N LEU A 30 8.94 -10.57 18.72
CA LEU A 30 8.80 -9.77 17.51
C LEU A 30 10.10 -9.78 16.70
N VAL A 31 10.05 -10.41 15.53
CA VAL A 31 11.16 -10.40 14.58
C VAL A 31 10.97 -9.26 13.58
N THR A 32 11.90 -8.32 13.55
CA THR A 32 11.87 -7.17 12.63
C THR A 32 12.79 -7.42 11.42
N LEU A 33 12.24 -7.35 10.20
CA LEU A 33 12.94 -7.70 8.95
C LEU A 33 14.07 -6.72 8.58
N ASP A 34 14.00 -5.48 9.04
CA ASP A 34 15.05 -4.45 8.89
C ASP A 34 16.33 -4.78 9.67
N LYS A 35 16.22 -5.52 10.77
CA LYS A 35 17.36 -6.01 11.58
C LYS A 35 17.98 -7.29 11.02
N MET A 36 17.34 -7.93 10.05
CA MET A 36 17.88 -9.10 9.38
C MET A 36 18.95 -8.68 8.36
N LYS A 37 20.01 -9.48 8.24
CA LYS A 37 20.99 -9.29 7.17
C LYS A 37 20.27 -9.39 5.83
N GLU A 38 20.47 -8.40 4.96
CA GLU A 38 19.90 -8.43 3.60
C GLU A 38 20.24 -9.78 2.95
N SER A 39 19.22 -10.54 2.57
CA SER A 39 19.40 -11.69 1.71
C SER A 39 20.05 -11.23 0.41
N LYS A 40 20.97 -12.02 -0.16
CA LYS A 40 21.57 -11.72 -1.47
C LYS A 40 20.45 -11.40 -2.45
N LYS A 41 20.37 -10.14 -2.90
CA LYS A 41 19.36 -9.70 -3.87
C LYS A 41 19.52 -10.56 -5.12
N LEU A 42 18.57 -11.44 -5.36
CA LEU A 42 18.51 -12.21 -6.61
C LEU A 42 18.22 -11.21 -7.71
N LYS A 43 19.25 -10.81 -8.46
CA LYS A 43 19.06 -10.06 -9.69
C LYS A 43 18.52 -11.03 -10.73
N ILE A 44 17.21 -11.00 -10.92
CA ILE A 44 16.58 -11.68 -12.05
C ILE A 44 16.67 -10.71 -13.23
N GLU A 45 17.60 -10.98 -14.14
CA GLU A 45 17.73 -10.23 -15.39
C GLU A 45 17.10 -11.04 -16.51
N TYR A 46 16.11 -10.44 -17.18
CA TYR A 46 15.51 -11.01 -18.38
C TYR A 46 16.14 -10.36 -19.62
N ASP A 47 16.36 -11.15 -20.67
CA ASP A 47 16.66 -10.61 -21.98
C ASP A 47 15.47 -9.76 -22.51
N LYS A 48 15.73 -8.95 -23.54
CA LYS A 48 14.76 -8.01 -24.09
C LYS A 48 13.51 -8.70 -24.65
N GLU A 49 13.64 -9.89 -25.23
CA GLU A 49 12.53 -10.63 -25.83
C GLU A 49 11.65 -11.23 -24.74
N THR A 50 12.26 -11.88 -23.75
CA THR A 50 11.55 -12.43 -22.59
C THR A 50 10.82 -11.34 -21.83
N ARG A 51 11.46 -10.20 -21.58
CA ARG A 51 10.81 -9.05 -20.91
C ARG A 51 9.60 -8.55 -21.70
N ARG A 52 9.74 -8.34 -23.00
CA ARG A 52 8.63 -7.88 -23.87
C ARG A 52 7.47 -8.87 -23.89
N ARG A 53 7.78 -10.18 -23.88
CA ARG A 53 6.76 -11.23 -23.78
C ARG A 53 6.00 -11.16 -22.46
N LEU A 54 6.72 -10.99 -21.34
CA LEU A 54 6.10 -10.87 -20.01
C LEU A 54 5.25 -9.61 -19.90
N GLU A 55 5.77 -8.46 -20.35
CA GLU A 55 5.02 -7.18 -20.39
C GLU A 55 3.68 -7.37 -21.10
N LYS A 56 3.70 -7.96 -22.31
CA LYS A 56 2.48 -8.25 -23.07
C LYS A 56 1.56 -9.25 -22.37
N THR A 57 2.12 -10.25 -21.70
CA THR A 57 1.35 -11.31 -21.01
C THR A 57 0.57 -10.73 -19.82
N PHE A 58 1.17 -9.79 -19.09
CA PHE A 58 0.55 -9.13 -17.94
C PHE A 58 -0.22 -7.86 -18.30
N GLY A 59 -0.30 -7.51 -19.59
CA GLY A 59 -1.06 -6.37 -20.08
C GLY A 59 -0.35 -5.02 -19.93
N TYR A 60 0.95 -5.00 -19.64
CA TYR A 60 1.73 -3.76 -19.57
C TYR A 60 1.87 -3.13 -20.96
N THR A 61 1.45 -1.87 -21.05
CA THR A 61 1.53 -1.05 -22.25
C THR A 61 2.74 -0.12 -22.20
N TYR A 62 3.17 0.35 -23.37
CA TYR A 62 4.23 1.35 -23.47
C TYR A 62 3.88 2.63 -22.68
N GLU A 63 2.60 3.01 -22.69
CA GLU A 63 2.11 4.21 -22.01
C GLU A 63 2.17 4.06 -20.49
N GLU A 64 1.73 2.93 -19.92
CA GLU A 64 1.84 2.68 -18.48
C GLU A 64 3.31 2.68 -18.01
N VAL A 65 4.21 2.07 -18.78
CA VAL A 65 5.63 2.06 -18.43
C VAL A 65 6.22 3.48 -18.49
N LYS A 66 5.93 4.24 -19.55
CA LYS A 66 6.53 5.54 -19.78
C LYS A 66 5.93 6.66 -18.94
N SER A 67 4.61 6.67 -18.79
CA SER A 67 3.87 7.76 -18.15
C SER A 67 3.61 7.49 -16.66
N THR A 68 3.72 6.23 -16.22
CA THR A 68 3.48 5.85 -14.82
C THR A 68 4.71 5.29 -14.14
N MET A 69 5.25 4.16 -14.63
CA MET A 69 6.36 3.50 -13.94
C MET A 69 7.65 4.29 -13.95
N LEU A 70 8.01 4.89 -15.10
CA LEU A 70 9.25 5.66 -15.23
C LEU A 70 9.25 6.89 -14.31
N PRO A 71 8.21 7.75 -14.26
CA PRO A 71 8.14 8.85 -13.29
C PRO A 71 8.20 8.40 -11.83
N MET A 72 7.54 7.29 -11.47
CA MET A 72 7.62 6.74 -10.11
C MET A 72 9.04 6.31 -9.76
N ALA A 73 9.76 5.69 -10.69
CA ALA A 73 11.14 5.27 -10.49
C ALA A 73 12.11 6.46 -10.39
N GLU A 74 11.86 7.55 -11.11
CA GLU A 74 12.73 8.73 -11.13
C GLU A 74 12.47 9.69 -9.96
N THR A 75 11.20 9.91 -9.59
CA THR A 75 10.80 10.92 -8.61
C THR A 75 10.44 10.35 -7.24
N GLY A 76 10.16 9.05 -7.16
CA GLY A 76 9.64 8.41 -5.95
C GLY A 76 8.19 8.78 -5.62
N ALA A 77 7.47 9.42 -6.56
CA ALA A 77 6.07 9.82 -6.40
C ALA A 77 5.23 9.35 -7.59
N GLU A 78 3.93 9.13 -7.34
CA GLU A 78 2.98 8.84 -8.42
C GLU A 78 2.85 10.05 -9.36
N PRO A 79 2.73 9.82 -10.69
CA PRO A 79 2.58 10.91 -11.64
C PRO A 79 1.25 11.63 -11.46
N LEU A 80 1.27 12.96 -11.60
CA LEU A 80 0.05 13.75 -11.71
C LEU A 80 -0.48 13.71 -13.14
N ALA A 81 -1.77 13.46 -13.27
CA ALA A 81 -2.51 13.54 -14.53
C ALA A 81 -3.67 14.53 -14.39
N ALA A 82 -4.13 15.05 -15.52
CA ALA A 82 -5.28 15.95 -15.61
C ALA A 82 -6.29 15.39 -16.60
N MET A 83 -7.50 15.96 -16.59
CA MET A 83 -8.69 15.48 -17.30
C MET A 83 -9.30 14.21 -16.68
N GLY A 84 -10.57 13.95 -17.02
CA GLY A 84 -11.27 12.75 -16.58
C GLY A 84 -10.84 11.51 -17.36
N VAL A 85 -11.20 10.33 -16.84
CA VAL A 85 -10.99 9.05 -17.53
C VAL A 85 -12.10 8.87 -18.58
N ASP A 86 -11.77 9.10 -19.86
CA ASP A 86 -12.69 8.97 -21.00
C ASP A 86 -12.61 7.59 -21.68
N THR A 87 -12.21 6.56 -20.92
CA THR A 87 -12.18 5.17 -21.41
C THR A 87 -13.40 4.39 -20.92
N PRO A 88 -13.87 3.37 -21.66
CA PRO A 88 -14.94 2.50 -21.18
C PRO A 88 -14.58 1.86 -19.84
N ILE A 89 -15.57 1.72 -18.95
CA ILE A 89 -15.41 0.90 -17.75
C ILE A 89 -14.97 -0.52 -18.14
N ALA A 90 -14.22 -1.19 -17.27
CA ALA A 90 -13.47 -2.39 -17.64
C ALA A 90 -14.32 -3.47 -18.32
N VAL A 91 -15.55 -3.71 -17.84
CA VAL A 91 -16.50 -4.69 -18.38
C VAL A 91 -17.01 -4.37 -19.79
N LEU A 92 -16.99 -3.10 -20.20
CA LEU A 92 -17.43 -2.64 -21.52
C LEU A 92 -16.25 -2.44 -22.49
N SER A 93 -15.01 -2.63 -22.03
CA SER A 93 -13.83 -2.48 -22.88
C SER A 93 -13.77 -3.57 -23.93
N LYS A 94 -13.41 -3.20 -25.16
CA LYS A 94 -13.12 -4.16 -26.25
C LYS A 94 -11.73 -4.80 -26.09
N GLN A 95 -10.92 -4.28 -25.18
CA GLN A 95 -9.57 -4.77 -24.91
C GLN A 95 -9.55 -5.52 -23.58
N ALA A 96 -8.71 -6.54 -23.46
CA ALA A 96 -8.50 -7.23 -22.19
C ALA A 96 -8.03 -6.23 -21.12
N GLN A 97 -8.76 -6.17 -20.01
CA GLN A 97 -8.46 -5.28 -18.88
C GLN A 97 -7.86 -6.08 -17.73
N PRO A 98 -6.81 -5.58 -17.06
CA PRO A 98 -6.31 -6.18 -15.84
C PRO A 98 -7.39 -6.26 -14.75
N LEU A 99 -7.27 -7.26 -13.88
CA LEU A 99 -8.23 -7.52 -12.81
C LEU A 99 -8.47 -6.30 -11.91
N PHE A 100 -7.41 -5.54 -11.62
CA PHE A 100 -7.50 -4.36 -10.74
C PHE A 100 -8.36 -3.23 -11.32
N ASN A 101 -8.62 -3.18 -12.63
CA ASN A 101 -9.47 -2.15 -13.24
C ASN A 101 -10.97 -2.31 -12.88
N TYR A 102 -11.36 -3.49 -12.39
CA TYR A 102 -12.73 -3.80 -11.95
C TYR A 102 -13.01 -3.34 -10.51
N PHE A 103 -11.96 -3.12 -9.71
CA PHE A 103 -12.10 -2.67 -8.34
C PHE A 103 -12.00 -1.14 -8.29
N LYS A 104 -12.90 -0.50 -7.55
CA LYS A 104 -12.91 0.95 -7.34
C LYS A 104 -12.63 1.25 -5.88
N GLN A 105 -11.69 2.15 -5.64
CA GLN A 105 -11.37 2.62 -4.31
C GLN A 105 -12.59 3.38 -3.77
N LEU A 106 -13.10 2.93 -2.62
CA LEU A 106 -14.12 3.66 -1.90
C LEU A 106 -13.46 4.78 -1.12
N PHE A 107 -14.20 5.86 -0.90
CA PHE A 107 -13.75 6.99 -0.11
C PHE A 107 -14.84 7.43 0.87
N ALA A 108 -14.41 7.97 2.01
CA ALA A 108 -15.29 8.45 3.05
C ALA A 108 -16.00 9.73 2.59
N GLN A 109 -17.30 9.83 2.87
CA GLN A 109 -18.12 10.99 2.56
C GLN A 109 -19.13 11.21 3.68
N VAL A 110 -19.20 12.44 4.22
CA VAL A 110 -20.17 12.90 5.25
C VAL A 110 -20.06 12.17 6.60
N THR A 111 -20.11 10.84 6.61
CA THR A 111 -20.16 9.97 7.79
C THR A 111 -18.88 9.96 8.60
N ASN A 112 -17.73 10.13 7.95
CA ASN A 112 -16.42 10.18 8.59
C ASN A 112 -15.45 10.99 7.72
N PRO A 113 -14.53 11.76 8.34
CA PRO A 113 -13.57 12.57 7.59
C PRO A 113 -12.44 11.71 7.00
N PRO A 114 -11.89 12.08 5.83
CA PRO A 114 -10.60 11.56 5.37
C PRO A 114 -9.45 12.07 6.25
N ILE A 115 -8.35 11.31 6.30
CA ILE A 115 -7.13 11.68 7.02
C ILE A 115 -6.11 12.20 6.00
N ASP A 116 -5.33 13.21 6.40
CA ASP A 116 -4.20 13.69 5.60
C ASP A 116 -3.02 12.72 5.70
N ALA A 117 -2.48 12.33 4.55
CA ALA A 117 -1.42 11.32 4.42
C ALA A 117 -0.03 11.93 4.11
N ILE A 118 0.06 13.26 4.04
CA ILE A 118 1.29 14.02 3.81
C ILE A 118 1.97 14.32 5.16
#